data_AF-A0A7V5YHI3-F1
#
_entry.id   AF-A0A7V5YHI3-F1
#
_cell.length_a   1.000
_cell.length_b   1.000
_cell.length_c   1.000
_cell.angle_alpha   90.00
_cell.angle_beta   90.00
_cell.angle_gamma   90.00
#
_symmetry.space_group_name_H-M   'P 1'
#
loop_
_entity.id
_entity.type
_entity.pdbx_description
1 polymer ?
#
loop_
_entity_poly.entity_id
_entity_poly.type
_entity_poly.pdbx_seq_one_letter_code
_entity_poly.pdbx_strand_id
1 'polypeptide(L)'
;MATLDDLAKKLGISKRAVRFRVDALSDLLEKYISRDKRNRLIFTGEAVLLLRRLEELRVEERLPIRQAAVRLRGELQNQEEGSISLDDTIGLEIKLEYLAQALETLKRDRDYWRSVAETIQSVLPPDRMWISKLFPPTPDDVRLN
;
A
#
# COMPACT_ATOMS: atom_id res chain seq x y z
N MET A 1 0.39 -8.79 3.68
CA MET A 1 0.07 -9.93 2.81
C MET A 1 -1.16 -9.57 1.99
N ALA A 2 -1.19 -9.92 0.70
CA ALA A 2 -2.29 -9.60 -0.21
C ALA A 2 -2.70 -10.84 -1.01
N THR A 3 -3.99 -11.04 -1.24
CA THR A 3 -4.47 -12.06 -2.17
C THR A 3 -4.44 -11.54 -3.61
N LEU A 4 -4.59 -12.42 -4.60
CA LEU A 4 -4.71 -12.04 -6.02
C LEU A 4 -5.82 -10.99 -6.25
N ASP A 5 -6.91 -11.09 -5.49
CA ASP A 5 -8.06 -10.18 -5.57
C ASP A 5 -7.72 -8.79 -5.01
N ASP A 6 -6.96 -8.75 -3.92
CA ASP A 6 -6.48 -7.51 -3.33
C ASP A 6 -5.45 -6.82 -4.23
N LEU A 7 -4.60 -7.60 -4.89
CA LEU A 7 -3.64 -7.13 -5.88
C LEU A 7 -4.32 -6.51 -7.11
N ALA A 8 -5.37 -7.17 -7.60
CA ALA A 8 -6.19 -6.66 -8.70
C ALA A 8 -6.81 -5.29 -8.35
N LYS A 9 -7.35 -5.17 -7.12
CA LYS A 9 -7.91 -3.89 -6.63
C LYS A 9 -6.84 -2.81 -6.47
N LYS A 10 -5.69 -3.13 -5.88
CA LYS A 10 -4.60 -2.18 -5.63
C LYS A 10 -3.96 -1.65 -6.91
N LEU A 11 -3.81 -2.51 -7.91
CA LEU A 11 -3.23 -2.15 -9.21
C LEU A 11 -4.28 -1.64 -10.21
N GLY A 12 -5.57 -1.67 -9.88
CA GLY A 12 -6.65 -1.24 -10.77
C GLY A 12 -6.79 -2.09 -12.04
N ILE A 13 -6.30 -3.34 -12.03
CA ILE A 13 -6.27 -4.24 -13.20
C ILE A 13 -7.11 -5.49 -12.96
N SER A 14 -7.50 -6.16 -14.05
CA SER A 14 -8.27 -7.40 -13.97
C SER A 14 -7.45 -8.54 -13.35
N LYS A 15 -8.12 -9.49 -12.67
CA LYS A 15 -7.45 -10.68 -12.10
C LYS A 15 -6.65 -11.47 -13.14
N ARG A 16 -7.14 -11.51 -14.39
CA ARG A 16 -6.45 -12.17 -15.51
C ARG A 16 -5.17 -11.43 -15.91
N ALA A 17 -5.22 -10.11 -15.91
CA ALA A 17 -4.05 -9.26 -16.15
C ALA A 17 -3.00 -9.43 -15.05
N VAL A 18 -3.40 -9.52 -13.77
CA VAL A 18 -2.51 -9.84 -12.66
C VAL A 18 -1.85 -11.21 -12.87
N ARG A 19 -2.65 -12.24 -13.18
CA ARG A 19 -2.14 -13.60 -13.37
C ARG A 19 -1.12 -13.68 -14.50
N PHE A 20 -1.37 -13.02 -15.63
CA PHE A 20 -0.42 -12.95 -16.75
C PHE A 20 0.92 -12.29 -16.38
N ARG A 21 0.92 -11.34 -15.45
CA ARG A 21 2.14 -10.68 -14.97
C ARG A 21 2.88 -11.53 -13.96
N VAL A 22 2.12 -12.22 -13.10
CA VAL A 22 2.69 -13.22 -12.19
C VAL A 22 3.35 -14.34 -12.99
N ASP A 23 2.72 -14.80 -14.07
CA ASP A 23 3.30 -15.81 -14.97
C ASP A 23 4.56 -15.29 -15.69
N ALA A 24 4.63 -14.00 -16.02
CA ALA A 24 5.81 -13.39 -16.62
C ALA A 24 6.99 -13.21 -15.64
N LEU A 25 6.70 -13.18 -14.34
CA LEU A 25 7.65 -12.99 -13.25
C LEU A 25 7.79 -14.23 -12.35
N SER A 26 7.34 -15.40 -12.82
CA SER A 26 7.26 -16.64 -12.02
C SER A 26 8.54 -16.90 -11.23
N ASP A 27 9.67 -16.86 -11.91
CA ASP A 27 10.97 -17.24 -11.35
C ASP A 27 11.45 -16.27 -10.25
N LEU A 28 11.06 -14.99 -10.35
CA LEU A 28 11.44 -13.95 -9.38
C LEU A 28 10.45 -13.90 -8.20
N LEU A 29 9.19 -14.18 -8.47
CA LEU A 29 8.13 -14.14 -7.48
C LEU A 29 8.03 -15.43 -6.65
N GLU A 30 8.67 -16.53 -7.05
CA GLU A 30 8.68 -17.79 -6.29
C GLU A 30 9.12 -17.61 -4.82
N LYS A 31 10.08 -16.70 -4.57
CA LYS A 31 10.54 -16.37 -3.20
C LYS A 31 9.51 -15.59 -2.38
N TYR A 32 8.57 -14.93 -3.05
CA TYR A 32 7.64 -13.95 -2.48
C TYR A 32 6.16 -14.36 -2.61
N ILE A 33 5.91 -15.55 -3.16
CA ILE A 33 4.60 -16.17 -3.30
C ILE A 33 4.54 -17.37 -2.37
N SER A 34 3.55 -17.36 -1.48
CA SER A 34 3.22 -18.51 -0.64
C SER A 34 1.82 -19.03 -0.94
N ARG A 35 1.58 -20.32 -0.70
CA ARG A 35 0.26 -20.94 -0.85
C ARG A 35 -0.38 -21.10 0.51
N ASP A 36 -1.61 -20.60 0.64
CA ASP A 36 -2.42 -20.80 1.84
C ASP A 36 -2.94 -22.24 1.96
N LYS A 37 -3.45 -22.60 3.14
CA LYS A 37 -4.14 -23.87 3.45
C LYS A 37 -5.32 -24.18 2.52
N ARG A 38 -5.87 -23.16 1.84
CA ARG A 38 -6.94 -23.27 0.84
C ARG A 38 -6.45 -23.23 -0.61
N ASN A 39 -5.15 -23.47 -0.85
CA ASN A 39 -4.50 -23.39 -2.16
C ASN A 39 -4.66 -22.02 -2.85
N ARG A 40 -4.72 -20.94 -2.06
CA ARG A 40 -4.79 -19.56 -2.56
C ARG A 40 -3.38 -18.97 -2.59
N LEU A 41 -3.04 -18.26 -3.66
CA LEU A 41 -1.78 -17.53 -3.76
C LEU A 41 -1.84 -16.31 -2.83
N ILE A 42 -0.93 -16.28 -1.86
CA ILE A 42 -0.67 -15.16 -0.98
C ILE A 42 0.62 -14.50 -1.46
N PHE A 43 0.53 -13.21 -1.74
CA PHE A 43 1.65 -12.39 -2.15
C PHE A 43 2.15 -11.59 -0.94
N THR A 44 3.47 -11.60 -0.73
CA THR A 44 4.12 -10.72 0.26
C THR A 44 4.12 -9.27 -0.25
N GLY A 45 4.51 -8.32 0.61
CA GLY A 45 4.60 -6.91 0.21
C GLY A 45 5.58 -6.68 -0.95
N GLU A 46 6.68 -7.43 -0.97
CA GLU A 46 7.72 -7.38 -2.00
C GLU A 46 7.20 -7.84 -3.37
N ALA A 47 6.36 -8.87 -3.41
CA ALA A 47 5.71 -9.28 -4.65
C ALA A 47 4.84 -8.17 -5.26
N VAL A 48 4.20 -7.35 -4.43
CA VAL A 48 3.43 -6.19 -4.90
C VAL A 48 4.36 -5.12 -5.46
N LEU A 49 5.53 -4.91 -4.85
CA LEU A 49 6.53 -3.95 -5.32
C LEU A 49 7.10 -4.36 -6.69
N LEU A 50 7.47 -5.63 -6.87
CA LEU A 50 7.96 -6.15 -8.15
C LEU A 50 6.93 -6.00 -9.28
N LEU A 51 5.66 -6.27 -8.98
CA LEU A 51 4.57 -6.12 -9.95
C LEU A 51 4.31 -4.65 -10.31
N ARG A 52 4.50 -3.72 -9.36
CA ARG A 52 4.40 -2.28 -9.62
C ARG A 52 5.58 -1.78 -10.46
N ARG A 53 6.80 -2.18 -10.13
CA ARG A 53 8.00 -1.83 -10.90
C ARG A 53 7.93 -2.35 -12.34
N LEU A 54 7.38 -3.54 -12.55
CA LEU A 54 7.12 -4.05 -13.90
C LEU A 54 6.14 -3.16 -14.69
N GLU A 55 5.11 -2.61 -14.03
CA GLU A 55 4.19 -1.68 -14.70
C GLU A 55 4.84 -0.34 -15.03
N GLU A 56 5.70 0.17 -14.16
CA GLU A 56 6.48 1.39 -14.43
C GLU A 56 7.35 1.19 -15.67
N LEU A 57 8.12 0.11 -15.76
CA LEU A 57 8.94 -0.21 -16.93
C LEU A 57 8.11 -0.37 -18.21
N ARG A 58 6.92 -0.98 -18.10
CA ARG A 58 6.00 -1.09 -19.24
C ARG A 58 5.51 0.29 -19.71
N VAL A 59 5.20 1.20 -18.80
CA VAL A 59 4.66 2.52 -19.14
C VAL A 59 5.74 3.46 -19.65
N GLU A 60 6.88 3.52 -18.96
CA GLU A 60 8.00 4.40 -19.30
C GLU A 60 8.61 4.04 -20.66
N GLU A 61 8.80 2.75 -20.90
CA GLU A 61 9.55 2.28 -22.07
C GLU A 61 8.66 1.70 -23.17
N ARG A 62 7.34 1.68 -22.93
CA ARG A 62 6.33 1.09 -23.83
C ARG A 62 6.64 -0.35 -24.22
N LEU A 63 7.32 -1.08 -23.34
CA LEU A 63 7.70 -2.46 -23.58
C LEU A 63 6.55 -3.43 -23.34
N PRO A 64 6.45 -4.52 -24.13
CA PRO A 64 5.56 -5.61 -23.82
C PRO A 64 5.96 -6.27 -22.50
N ILE A 65 4.97 -6.78 -21.76
CA ILE A 65 5.10 -7.31 -20.39
C ILE A 65 6.29 -8.29 -20.24
N ARG A 66 6.51 -9.16 -21.23
CA ARG A 66 7.63 -10.13 -21.21
C ARG A 66 9.00 -9.47 -21.35
N GLN A 67 9.13 -8.42 -22.16
CA GLN A 67 10.38 -7.67 -22.30
C GLN A 67 10.65 -6.80 -21.07
N ALA A 68 9.60 -6.20 -20.49
CA ALA A 68 9.70 -5.50 -19.21
C ALA A 68 10.17 -6.45 -18.08
N ALA A 69 9.70 -7.70 -18.06
CA ALA A 69 10.15 -8.71 -17.09
C ALA A 69 11.63 -9.09 -17.28
N VAL A 70 12.11 -9.22 -18.52
CA VAL A 70 13.53 -9.49 -18.82
C VAL A 70 14.41 -8.31 -18.40
N ARG A 71 13.95 -7.07 -18.64
CA ARG A 71 14.67 -5.87 -18.23
C ARG A 71 14.74 -5.75 -16.71
N LEU A 72 13.62 -5.98 -16.02
CA LEU A 72 13.57 -6.01 -14.56
C LEU A 72 14.54 -7.05 -13.98
N ARG A 73 14.65 -8.22 -14.63
CA ARG A 73 15.62 -9.25 -14.26
C ARG A 73 17.05 -8.76 -14.40
N GLY A 74 17.36 -8.05 -15.49
CA GLY A 74 18.66 -7.44 -15.70
C GLY A 74 18.99 -6.34 -14.69
N GLU A 75 18.00 -5.53 -14.28
CA GLU A 75 18.16 -4.54 -13.20
C GLU A 75 18.54 -5.21 -11.89
N LEU A 76 17.84 -6.28 -11.50
CA LEU A 76 18.11 -7.03 -10.26
C LEU A 76 19.46 -7.75 -10.29
N GLN A 77 19.85 -8.34 -11.42
CA GLN A 77 21.09 -9.10 -11.54
C GLN A 77 22.33 -8.20 -11.57
N ASN A 78 22.26 -7.04 -12.25
CA ASN A 78 23.35 -6.05 -12.24
C ASN A 78 23.50 -5.36 -10.87
N GLN A 79 22.46 -5.37 -10.04
CA GLN A 79 22.48 -4.79 -8.69
C GLN A 79 23.13 -5.71 -7.64
N GLU A 80 23.12 -7.04 -7.85
CA GLU A 80 23.79 -7.99 -6.94
C GLU A 80 25.34 -7.92 -7.02
N GLU A 81 25.91 -7.41 -8.11
CA GLU A 81 27.37 -7.32 -8.31
C GLU A 81 28.00 -6.00 -7.79
N GLY A 82 27.19 -5.00 -7.42
CA GLY A 82 27.64 -3.70 -6.90
C GLY A 82 27.56 -3.60 -5.37
N SER A 83 28.71 -3.51 -4.70
CA SER A 83 28.92 -3.73 -3.25
C SER A 83 28.37 -2.68 -2.25
N ILE A 84 27.25 -1.99 -2.53
CA ILE A 84 26.42 -1.28 -1.54
C ILE A 84 24.98 -1.41 -2.06
N SER A 85 24.10 -2.10 -1.32
CA SER A 85 22.75 -2.42 -1.80
C SER A 85 21.94 -1.16 -2.15
N LEU A 86 21.87 -0.85 -3.44
CA LEU A 86 20.96 0.16 -4.01
C LEU A 86 19.49 -0.19 -3.73
N ASP A 87 19.20 -1.46 -3.44
CA ASP A 87 17.88 -1.97 -3.05
C ASP A 87 17.43 -1.41 -1.69
N ASP A 88 18.39 -1.12 -0.79
CA ASP A 88 18.09 -0.44 0.47
C ASP A 88 17.84 1.06 0.26
N THR A 89 18.57 1.74 -0.62
CA THR A 89 18.37 3.19 -0.85
C THR A 89 17.11 3.48 -1.64
N ILE A 90 16.84 2.73 -2.71
CA ILE A 90 15.60 2.82 -3.49
C ILE A 90 14.42 2.33 -2.65
N GLY A 91 14.60 1.24 -1.88
CA GLY A 91 13.60 0.76 -0.93
C GLY A 91 13.31 1.78 0.19
N LEU A 92 14.31 2.53 0.65
CA LEU A 92 14.15 3.61 1.63
C LEU A 92 13.46 4.83 1.01
N GLU A 93 13.85 5.27 -0.18
CA GLU A 93 13.22 6.39 -0.89
C GLU A 93 11.74 6.12 -1.18
N ILE A 94 11.41 4.91 -1.63
CA ILE A 94 10.03 4.49 -1.89
C ILE A 94 9.23 4.39 -0.59
N LYS A 95 9.83 3.90 0.51
CA LYS A 95 9.19 3.91 1.84
C LYS A 95 8.96 5.34 2.31
N LEU A 96 9.89 6.25 2.05
CA LEU A 96 9.80 7.65 2.42
C LEU A 96 8.67 8.34 1.66
N GLU A 97 8.55 8.09 0.36
CA GLU A 97 7.47 8.62 -0.48
C GLU A 97 6.10 8.05 -0.07
N TYR A 98 6.02 6.74 0.21
CA TYR A 98 4.79 6.12 0.72
C TYR A 98 4.38 6.69 2.08
N LEU A 99 5.33 6.87 3.00
CA LEU A 99 5.08 7.47 4.32
C LEU A 99 4.66 8.93 4.19
N ALA A 100 5.27 9.69 3.29
CA ALA A 100 4.90 11.06 3.00
C ALA A 100 3.45 11.13 2.49
N GLN A 101 3.07 10.25 1.56
CA GLN A 101 1.72 10.20 1.03
C GLN A 101 0.68 9.76 2.08
N ALA A 102 1.04 8.81 2.95
CA ALA A 102 0.21 8.39 4.08
C ALA A 102 0.02 9.51 5.11
N LEU A 103 1.08 10.27 5.42
CA LEU A 103 0.99 11.45 6.27
C LEU A 103 0.12 12.54 5.66
N GLU A 104 0.20 12.76 4.35
CA GLU A 104 -0.62 13.72 3.63
C GLU A 104 -2.11 13.36 3.76
N THR A 105 -2.46 12.08 3.57
CA THR A 105 -3.84 11.60 3.75
C THR A 105 -4.32 11.75 5.19
N LEU A 106 -3.48 11.41 6.17
CA LEU A 106 -3.84 11.54 7.58
C LEU A 106 -4.00 13.00 8.00
N LYS A 107 -3.19 13.91 7.45
CA LYS A 107 -3.35 15.36 7.67
C LYS A 107 -4.69 15.85 7.11
N ARG A 108 -5.04 15.44 5.88
CA ARG A 108 -6.33 15.78 5.28
C ARG A 108 -7.50 15.25 6.09
N ASP A 109 -7.44 14.00 6.52
CA ASP A 109 -8.48 13.39 7.36
C ASP A 109 -8.60 14.12 8.70
N ARG A 110 -7.48 14.43 9.37
CA ARG A 110 -7.48 15.21 10.61
C ARG A 110 -8.09 16.60 10.41
N ASP A 111 -7.72 17.30 9.35
CA ASP A 111 -8.19 18.66 9.08
C ASP A 111 -9.67 18.66 8.69
N TYR A 112 -10.13 17.62 7.98
CA TYR A 112 -11.54 17.36 7.74
C TYR A 112 -12.31 17.09 9.04
N TRP A 113 -11.80 16.21 9.91
CA TRP A 113 -12.45 15.95 11.20
C TRP A 113 -12.44 17.17 12.12
N ARG A 114 -11.41 18.02 12.04
CA ARG A 114 -11.36 19.30 12.76
C ARG A 114 -12.44 20.25 12.25
N SER A 115 -12.57 20.44 10.94
CA SER A 115 -13.61 21.33 10.39
C SER A 115 -15.02 20.82 10.70
N VAL A 116 -15.22 19.50 10.67
CA VAL A 116 -16.47 18.87 11.12
C VAL A 116 -16.72 19.14 12.61
N ALA A 117 -15.71 18.98 13.47
CA ALA A 117 -15.83 19.26 14.90
C ALA A 117 -16.13 20.74 15.20
N GLU A 118 -15.49 21.67 14.50
CA GLU A 118 -15.73 23.11 14.62
C GLU A 118 -17.15 23.49 14.16
N THR A 119 -17.60 22.91 13.04
CA THR A 119 -18.97 23.10 12.55
C THR A 119 -19.99 22.58 13.56
N ILE A 120 -19.77 21.37 14.07
CA ILE A 120 -20.61 20.77 15.10
C ILE A 120 -20.62 21.66 16.35
N GLN A 121 -19.45 22.11 16.83
CA GLN A 121 -19.33 22.98 18.01
C GLN A 121 -20.09 24.31 17.84
N SER A 122 -20.15 24.88 16.63
CA SER A 122 -20.90 26.11 16.35
C SER A 122 -22.42 25.93 16.38
N VAL A 123 -22.91 24.72 16.12
CA VAL A 123 -24.35 24.39 16.12
C VAL A 123 -24.80 23.95 17.52
N LEU A 124 -23.87 23.52 18.37
CA LEU A 124 -24.17 23.00 19.68
C LEU A 124 -24.32 24.11 20.73
N PRO A 125 -25.24 23.96 21.70
CA PRO A 125 -25.34 24.87 22.83
C PRO A 125 -24.00 24.93 23.59
N PRO A 126 -23.58 26.12 24.08
CA PRO A 126 -22.30 26.31 24.78
C PRO A 126 -22.19 25.47 26.07
N ASP A 127 -23.33 25.00 26.59
CA ASP A 127 -23.41 24.23 27.81
C ASP A 127 -23.08 22.76 27.56
N ARG A 128 -21.95 22.25 28.09
CA ARG A 128 -21.45 20.88 27.83
C ARG A 128 -22.33 19.76 28.40
N MET A 129 -23.42 20.10 29.07
CA MET A 129 -24.37 19.18 29.72
C MET A 129 -25.09 18.24 28.74
N TRP A 130 -25.07 18.51 27.42
CA TRP A 130 -25.62 17.61 26.41
C TRP A 130 -24.64 16.50 25.99
N ILE A 131 -23.32 16.66 26.19
CA ILE A 131 -22.31 15.66 25.82
C ILE A 131 -22.45 14.40 26.67
N SER A 132 -22.68 14.56 27.97
CA SER A 132 -22.94 13.46 28.91
C SER A 132 -24.25 12.72 28.65
N LYS A 133 -25.19 13.34 27.90
CA LYS A 133 -26.45 12.71 27.48
C LYS A 133 -26.30 11.90 26.19
N LEU A 134 -25.43 12.31 25.27
CA LEU A 134 -25.20 11.61 24.00
C LEU A 134 -24.13 10.52 24.10
N PHE A 135 -23.13 10.70 24.97
CA PHE A 135 -22.06 9.73 25.21
C PHE A 135 -21.99 9.44 26.71
N PRO A 136 -22.78 8.47 27.22
CA PRO A 136 -22.67 8.05 28.60
C PRO A 136 -21.27 7.46 28.84
N PRO A 137 -20.58 7.84 29.93
CA PRO A 137 -19.22 7.39 30.20
C PRO A 137 -19.19 5.87 30.36
N THR A 138 -18.37 5.21 29.55
CA THR A 138 -18.03 3.79 29.73
C THR A 138 -16.88 3.66 30.73
N PRO A 139 -16.79 2.56 31.50
CA PRO A 139 -15.77 2.41 32.55
C PRO A 139 -14.32 2.46 32.05
N ASP A 140 -14.07 2.30 30.76
CA ASP A 140 -12.74 2.39 30.13
C ASP A 140 -12.47 3.74 29.43
N ASP A 141 -13.30 4.78 29.66
CA ASP A 141 -13.18 6.06 28.96
C ASP A 141 -12.06 6.92 29.56
N VAL A 142 -10.95 7.05 28.83
CA VAL A 142 -9.72 7.79 29.22
C VAL A 142 -9.97 9.30 29.43
N ARG A 143 -11.14 9.82 29.05
CA ARG A 143 -11.53 11.24 29.17
C ARG A 143 -11.72 11.74 30.61
N LEU A 144 -11.70 10.84 31.59
CA LEU A 144 -11.89 11.13 33.02
C LEU A 144 -10.58 11.09 33.83
N ASN A 145 -9.44 10.82 33.20
CA ASN A 145 -8.10 10.87 33.80
C ASN A 145 -7.29 12.06 33.31
#